data_AF-A0A7Y6ZJX5-F1
#
_entry.id   AF-A0A7Y6ZJX5-F1
#
_cell.length_a   1.000
_cell.length_b   1.000
_cell.length_c   1.000
_cell.angle_alpha   90.00
_cell.angle_beta   90.00
_cell.angle_gamma   90.00
#
_symmetry.space_group_name_H-M   'P 1'
#
loop_
_entity.id
_entity.type
_entity.pdbx_description
1 polymer ?
#
loop_
_entity_poly.entity_id
_entity_poly.type
_entity_poly.pdbx_seq_one_letter_code
_entity_poly.pdbx_strand_id
1 'polypeptide(L)'
;MKKSIFFFSLLIAIGSCNSVKVPTTLGDSSNASSFGYHPVDPLPVWVENLGNKTIDYSTLLGAMPDETIRLAIAEVTNEGVLNFGTSSIGMAHHNYVVILDYIKYSTDFFRVEYDQGGSGEFSILRRYKKSDVENSYEPNIPLGDDDSIVDEGDAVVPVYVGVGLRLTASITVNKNGVDLGNLFAIGAQASSNKIAGTLTVQTLGISGDNISSIIPMPSEINPTTIQNAILAMGTIKAKLYDDQTVITPRVVGVYNYLGGSSKTINKFVSAMLIERPKLMVY
;
A
#
# COMPACT_ATOMS: atom_id res chain seq x y z
N MET A 1 -51.15 -57.53 25.34
CA MET A 1 -49.73 -57.92 25.53
C MET A 1 -49.22 -58.57 24.24
N LYS A 2 -47.94 -58.33 23.89
CA LYS A 2 -47.17 -58.66 22.66
C LYS A 2 -47.11 -57.48 21.66
N LYS A 3 -46.05 -56.64 21.72
CA LYS A 3 -44.72 -56.76 21.07
C LYS A 3 -44.81 -56.95 19.55
N SER A 4 -44.46 -55.92 18.78
CA SER A 4 -43.31 -55.99 17.87
C SER A 4 -42.85 -54.61 17.42
N ILE A 5 -41.64 -54.29 17.84
CA ILE A 5 -40.75 -53.24 17.33
C ILE A 5 -40.27 -53.74 15.96
N PHE A 6 -40.46 -52.95 14.90
CA PHE A 6 -39.86 -53.22 13.60
C PHE A 6 -39.09 -51.98 13.12
N PHE A 7 -37.76 -52.07 13.28
CA PHE A 7 -36.71 -51.65 12.35
C PHE A 7 -36.96 -50.32 11.61
N PHE A 8 -36.38 -49.17 11.98
CA PHE A 8 -34.95 -48.83 12.06
C PHE A 8 -34.08 -49.55 11.02
N SER A 9 -33.95 -48.95 9.82
CA SER A 9 -32.76 -48.97 8.96
C SER A 9 -33.17 -48.56 7.54
N LEU A 10 -33.62 -47.32 7.36
CA LEU A 10 -33.61 -46.72 6.02
C LEU A 10 -32.24 -46.06 5.85
N LEU A 11 -31.41 -46.74 5.06
CA LEU A 11 -30.13 -46.27 4.53
C LEU A 11 -30.26 -44.83 4.01
N ILE A 12 -29.80 -43.88 4.80
CA ILE A 12 -29.44 -42.55 4.33
C ILE A 12 -27.91 -42.59 4.15
N ALA A 13 -27.50 -43.29 3.09
CA ALA A 13 -26.16 -43.15 2.53
C ALA A 13 -26.16 -41.89 1.65
N ILE A 14 -26.12 -40.71 2.29
CA ILE A 14 -25.83 -39.47 1.57
C ILE A 14 -24.36 -39.54 1.24
N GLY A 15 -24.09 -39.79 -0.04
CA GLY A 15 -22.76 -39.82 -0.60
C GLY A 15 -21.98 -38.58 -0.19
N SER A 16 -20.78 -38.83 0.30
CA SER A 16 -19.66 -37.91 0.46
C SER A 16 -19.76 -36.71 -0.49
N CYS A 17 -19.91 -35.51 0.06
CA CYS A 17 -19.36 -34.32 -0.57
C CYS A 17 -17.85 -34.53 -0.63
N ASN A 18 -17.36 -35.15 -1.71
CA ASN A 18 -15.99 -34.98 -2.12
C ASN A 18 -15.82 -33.50 -2.38
N SER A 19 -15.23 -32.81 -1.40
CA SER A 19 -14.69 -31.47 -1.55
C SER A 19 -13.80 -31.50 -2.79
N VAL A 20 -14.34 -30.96 -3.89
CA VAL A 20 -13.55 -30.70 -5.08
C VAL A 20 -12.47 -29.74 -4.63
N LYS A 21 -11.24 -30.24 -4.51
CA LYS A 21 -10.07 -29.39 -4.30
C LYS A 21 -9.95 -28.55 -5.56
N VAL A 22 -10.48 -27.34 -5.49
CA VAL A 22 -10.29 -26.34 -6.54
C VAL A 22 -8.77 -26.18 -6.71
N PRO A 23 -8.23 -26.31 -7.92
CA PRO A 23 -6.80 -26.14 -8.14
C PRO A 23 -6.41 -24.74 -7.68
N THR A 24 -5.47 -24.67 -6.75
CA THR A 24 -5.03 -23.41 -6.17
C THR A 24 -4.27 -22.62 -7.22
N THR A 25 -4.75 -21.44 -7.57
CA THR A 25 -4.07 -20.53 -8.49
C THR A 25 -3.11 -19.62 -7.71
N LEU A 26 -2.17 -18.95 -8.39
CA LEU A 26 -1.36 -17.90 -7.75
C LEU A 26 -2.22 -16.75 -7.20
N GLY A 27 -3.42 -16.55 -7.77
CA GLY A 27 -4.40 -15.57 -7.32
C GLY A 27 -5.35 -16.05 -6.21
N ASP A 28 -5.22 -17.29 -5.73
CA ASP A 28 -6.04 -17.75 -4.61
C ASP A 28 -5.66 -17.03 -3.32
N SER A 29 -6.67 -16.70 -2.51
CA SER A 29 -6.50 -15.99 -1.22
C SER A 29 -5.54 -16.70 -0.24
N SER A 30 -5.33 -18.01 -0.40
CA SER A 30 -4.35 -18.80 0.36
C SER A 30 -2.90 -18.61 -0.10
N ASN A 31 -2.69 -18.18 -1.36
CA ASN A 31 -1.38 -18.06 -2.01
C ASN A 31 -0.97 -16.59 -2.28
N ALA A 32 -1.95 -15.69 -2.38
CA ALA A 32 -1.71 -14.26 -2.56
C ALA A 32 -2.56 -13.47 -1.57
N SER A 33 -2.05 -13.38 -0.33
CA SER A 33 -2.68 -12.68 0.77
C SER A 33 -2.69 -11.15 0.60
N SER A 34 -1.92 -10.58 -0.34
CA SER A 34 -1.64 -9.14 -0.40
C SER A 34 -1.79 -8.52 -1.80
N PHE A 35 -3.01 -8.47 -2.33
CA PHE A 35 -3.30 -7.64 -3.50
C PHE A 35 -3.72 -6.23 -3.10
N GLY A 36 -3.29 -5.23 -3.87
CA GLY A 36 -3.79 -3.87 -3.75
C GLY A 36 -2.77 -2.84 -3.29
N TYR A 37 -3.28 -1.73 -2.76
CA TYR A 37 -2.47 -0.60 -2.33
C TYR A 37 -1.66 -0.93 -1.08
N HIS A 38 -0.34 -0.77 -1.19
CA HIS A 38 0.60 -0.93 -0.09
C HIS A 38 1.25 0.42 0.18
N PRO A 39 0.96 1.06 1.32
CA PRO A 39 1.67 2.24 1.74
C PRO A 39 3.14 1.88 1.98
N VAL A 40 4.05 2.71 1.51
CA VAL A 40 5.48 2.60 1.82
C VAL A 40 5.95 3.86 2.53
N ASP A 41 6.99 3.73 3.33
CA ASP A 41 7.64 4.90 3.90
C ASP A 41 8.22 5.77 2.78
N PRO A 42 8.21 7.10 2.91
CA PRO A 42 8.62 8.01 1.84
C PRO A 42 10.03 7.73 1.30
N LEU A 43 10.13 7.15 0.10
CA LEU A 43 11.43 6.90 -0.56
C LEU A 43 11.82 8.05 -1.49
N PRO A 44 13.12 8.30 -1.72
CA PRO A 44 13.58 9.30 -2.67
C PRO A 44 13.16 8.97 -4.11
N VAL A 45 12.94 10.02 -4.90
CA VAL A 45 12.58 9.93 -6.32
C VAL A 45 13.53 10.79 -7.13
N TRP A 46 13.70 10.44 -8.39
CA TRP A 46 14.46 11.24 -9.36
C TRP A 46 13.51 12.16 -10.10
N VAL A 47 13.69 13.48 -9.94
CA VAL A 47 12.93 14.48 -10.70
C VAL A 47 13.67 14.79 -11.98
N GLU A 48 13.09 14.39 -13.12
CA GLU A 48 13.68 14.58 -14.44
C GLU A 48 13.05 15.80 -15.12
N ASN A 49 13.87 16.82 -15.36
CA ASN A 49 13.44 18.07 -15.98
C ASN A 49 13.71 18.04 -17.48
N LEU A 50 12.70 17.69 -18.26
CA LEU A 50 12.82 17.55 -19.71
C LEU A 50 12.70 18.91 -20.43
N GLY A 51 12.10 19.91 -19.79
CA GLY A 51 11.85 21.23 -20.37
C GLY A 51 12.97 22.26 -20.23
N ASN A 52 14.07 21.94 -19.53
CA ASN A 52 15.10 22.91 -19.12
C ASN A 52 14.54 24.18 -18.44
N LYS A 53 13.38 24.05 -17.77
CA LYS A 53 12.74 25.16 -17.04
C LYS A 53 13.19 25.19 -15.59
N THR A 54 13.11 26.35 -14.94
CA THR A 54 13.24 26.40 -13.47
C THR A 54 12.13 25.55 -12.86
N ILE A 55 12.51 24.58 -12.01
CA ILE A 55 11.54 23.75 -11.29
C ILE A 55 11.01 24.55 -10.12
N ASP A 56 9.80 25.09 -10.27
CA ASP A 56 9.05 25.70 -9.17
C ASP A 56 7.99 24.73 -8.61
N TYR A 57 7.35 25.13 -7.51
CA TYR A 57 6.34 24.31 -6.85
C TYR A 57 5.14 24.01 -7.76
N SER A 58 4.73 24.98 -8.58
CA SER A 58 3.58 24.83 -9.48
C SER A 58 3.86 23.80 -10.58
N THR A 59 5.10 23.78 -11.04
CA THR A 59 5.62 22.86 -12.04
C THR A 59 5.71 21.43 -11.48
N LEU A 60 6.17 21.27 -10.23
CA LEU A 60 6.17 19.98 -9.53
C LEU A 60 4.75 19.46 -9.30
N LEU A 61 3.85 20.30 -8.79
CA LEU A 61 2.46 19.91 -8.56
C LEU A 61 1.72 19.59 -9.86
N GLY A 62 2.05 20.30 -10.95
CA GLY A 62 1.53 20.03 -12.29
C GLY A 62 1.99 18.69 -12.88
N ALA A 63 3.19 18.22 -12.51
CA ALA A 63 3.69 16.90 -12.89
C ALA A 63 2.98 15.74 -12.14
N MET A 64 2.16 16.05 -11.13
CA MET A 64 1.38 15.08 -10.34
C MET A 64 -0.13 15.36 -10.52
N PRO A 65 -0.70 14.99 -11.68
CA PRO A 65 -2.06 15.38 -12.03
C PRO A 65 -3.13 14.66 -11.20
N ASP A 66 -2.83 13.46 -10.71
CA ASP A 66 -3.80 12.60 -10.04
C ASP A 66 -3.90 12.92 -8.55
N GLU A 67 -5.10 12.80 -8.00
CA GLU A 67 -5.35 12.90 -6.56
C GLU A 67 -6.30 11.80 -6.12
N THR A 68 -6.04 11.19 -4.97
CA THR A 68 -6.92 10.15 -4.43
C THR A 68 -6.81 10.01 -2.92
N ILE A 69 -7.74 9.26 -2.34
CA ILE A 69 -7.67 8.76 -0.97
C ILE A 69 -7.61 7.23 -1.03
N ARG A 70 -6.60 6.63 -0.39
CA ARG A 70 -6.43 5.17 -0.31
C ARG A 70 -6.54 4.71 1.14
N LEU A 71 -7.25 3.61 1.34
CA LEU A 71 -7.30 2.90 2.62
C LEU A 71 -6.49 1.60 2.48
N ALA A 72 -5.60 1.37 3.43
CA ALA A 72 -4.91 0.09 3.60
C ALA A 72 -5.11 -0.40 5.03
N ILE A 73 -5.39 -1.69 5.18
CA ILE A 73 -5.54 -2.36 6.47
C ILE A 73 -4.52 -3.49 6.49
N ALA A 74 -3.69 -3.50 7.52
CA ALA A 74 -2.75 -4.57 7.80
C ALA A 74 -3.01 -5.16 9.17
N GLU A 75 -2.97 -6.48 9.27
CA GLU A 75 -2.83 -7.17 10.55
C GLU A 75 -1.34 -7.26 10.92
N VAL A 76 -1.02 -6.98 12.18
CA VAL A 76 0.32 -7.18 12.75
C VAL A 76 0.40 -8.61 13.28
N THR A 77 1.24 -9.43 12.67
CA THR A 77 1.45 -10.81 13.12
C THR A 77 2.24 -10.87 14.41
N ASN A 78 2.29 -12.06 15.03
CA ASN A 78 3.13 -12.33 16.21
C ASN A 78 4.64 -12.11 15.95
N GLU A 79 5.06 -12.07 14.69
CA GLU A 79 6.43 -11.82 14.26
C GLU A 79 6.70 -10.33 14.00
N GLY A 80 5.71 -9.46 14.20
CA GLY A 80 5.79 -8.03 13.91
C GLY A 80 5.69 -7.69 12.42
N VAL A 81 5.32 -8.67 11.58
CA VAL A 81 5.16 -8.48 10.13
C VAL A 81 3.77 -7.93 9.83
N LEU A 82 3.69 -6.98 8.90
CA LEU A 82 2.42 -6.43 8.41
C LEU A 82 1.87 -7.29 7.26
N ASN A 83 0.67 -7.83 7.47
CA ASN A 83 -0.08 -8.56 6.44
C ASN A 83 -1.22 -7.67 5.94
N PHE A 84 -1.01 -7.02 4.79
CA PHE A 84 -2.04 -6.22 4.12
C PHE A 84 -3.04 -7.11 3.40
N GLY A 85 -4.31 -6.69 3.33
CA GLY A 85 -5.36 -7.41 2.60
C GLY A 85 -6.20 -8.36 3.47
N THR A 86 -5.91 -8.44 4.77
CA THR A 86 -6.76 -9.10 5.76
C THR A 86 -8.07 -8.33 5.87
N SER A 87 -9.20 -9.04 5.78
CA SER A 87 -10.59 -8.57 5.96
C SER A 87 -10.76 -7.26 6.74
N SER A 88 -11.69 -6.39 6.33
CA SER A 88 -12.07 -5.16 7.06
C SER A 88 -12.69 -5.43 8.44
N ILE A 89 -12.83 -6.70 8.82
CA ILE A 89 -13.39 -7.15 10.10
C ILE A 89 -12.24 -7.56 11.03
N GLY A 90 -12.06 -6.80 12.11
CA GLY A 90 -11.10 -7.08 13.18
C GLY A 90 -11.53 -8.22 14.09
N MET A 91 -10.56 -9.06 14.45
CA MET A 91 -10.69 -10.17 15.40
C MET A 91 -10.15 -9.79 16.79
N ALA A 92 -10.79 -10.27 17.85
CA ALA A 92 -10.40 -9.95 19.23
C ALA A 92 -8.99 -10.47 19.55
N HIS A 93 -8.20 -9.63 20.23
CA HIS A 93 -6.79 -9.82 20.60
C HIS A 93 -5.79 -9.75 19.44
N HIS A 94 -6.23 -9.33 18.25
CA HIS A 94 -5.35 -9.04 17.13
C HIS A 94 -5.01 -7.54 17.09
N ASN A 95 -3.84 -7.24 16.53
CA ASN A 95 -3.36 -5.88 16.32
C ASN A 95 -3.44 -5.53 14.84
N TYR A 96 -3.87 -4.32 14.53
CA TYR A 96 -4.04 -3.84 13.18
C TYR A 96 -3.42 -2.46 13.02
N VAL A 97 -2.98 -2.18 11.80
CA VAL A 97 -2.59 -0.85 11.35
C VAL A 97 -3.52 -0.46 10.21
N VAL A 98 -4.30 0.59 10.43
CA VAL A 98 -5.20 1.16 9.43
C VAL A 98 -4.58 2.46 8.93
N ILE A 99 -4.33 2.54 7.63
CA ILE A 99 -3.65 3.65 6.98
C ILE A 99 -4.61 4.29 5.99
N LEU A 100 -4.86 5.59 6.16
CA LEU A 100 -5.59 6.41 5.21
C LEU A 100 -4.65 7.45 4.62
N ASP A 101 -4.39 7.32 3.32
CA ASP A 101 -3.49 8.21 2.59
C ASP A 101 -4.30 9.12 1.67
N TYR A 102 -4.17 10.43 1.84
CA TYR A 102 -4.48 11.40 0.80
C TYR A 102 -3.20 11.67 0.02
N ILE A 103 -3.21 11.41 -1.29
CA ILE A 103 -2.02 11.58 -2.14
C ILE A 103 -2.36 12.35 -3.40
N LYS A 104 -1.47 13.26 -3.77
CA LYS A 104 -1.34 13.86 -5.10
C LYS A 104 -0.12 13.26 -5.77
N TYR A 105 -0.30 12.61 -6.91
CA TYR A 105 0.73 11.73 -7.45
C TYR A 105 0.75 11.68 -8.98
N SER A 106 1.83 11.11 -9.47
CA SER A 106 1.96 10.52 -10.79
C SER A 106 2.34 9.05 -10.64
N THR A 107 2.10 8.24 -11.66
CA THR A 107 2.38 6.81 -11.62
C THR A 107 3.63 6.50 -12.42
N ASP A 108 4.62 5.91 -11.77
CA ASP A 108 5.75 5.26 -12.43
C ASP A 108 5.51 3.74 -12.48
N PHE A 109 6.15 3.04 -13.41
CA PHE A 109 5.92 1.62 -13.64
C PHE A 109 7.23 0.84 -13.54
N PHE A 110 7.21 -0.19 -12.69
CA PHE A 110 8.31 -1.14 -12.55
C PHE A 110 7.96 -2.43 -13.27
N ARG A 111 8.83 -2.88 -14.18
CA ARG A 111 8.67 -4.15 -14.87
C ARG A 111 9.28 -5.27 -14.03
N VAL A 112 8.60 -6.41 -14.00
CA VAL A 112 9.04 -7.59 -13.27
C VAL A 112 9.02 -8.80 -14.17
N GLU A 113 9.93 -9.73 -13.93
CA GLU A 113 10.01 -11.02 -14.61
C GLU A 113 9.86 -12.12 -13.56
N TYR A 114 9.03 -13.13 -13.82
CA TYR A 114 8.87 -14.27 -12.93
C TYR A 114 9.99 -15.28 -13.17
N ASP A 115 10.57 -15.78 -12.09
CA ASP A 115 11.50 -16.90 -12.18
C ASP A 115 10.71 -18.17 -12.54
N GLN A 116 11.03 -18.73 -13.70
CA GLN A 116 10.40 -19.93 -14.28
C GLN A 116 10.62 -21.20 -13.40
N GLY A 117 11.37 -21.10 -12.29
CA GLY A 117 11.65 -22.19 -11.35
C GLY A 117 10.52 -22.62 -10.39
N GLY A 118 9.30 -22.07 -10.50
CA GLY A 118 8.10 -22.60 -9.83
C GLY A 118 7.89 -22.17 -8.36
N SER A 119 8.67 -21.23 -7.84
CA SER A 119 8.55 -20.71 -6.47
C SER A 119 7.68 -19.45 -6.35
N GLY A 120 7.21 -18.89 -7.48
CA GLY A 120 6.56 -17.57 -7.50
C GLY A 120 7.50 -16.41 -7.15
N GLU A 121 8.82 -16.65 -7.17
CA GLU A 121 9.79 -15.55 -7.07
C GLU A 121 9.82 -14.74 -8.36
N PHE A 122 10.01 -13.43 -8.23
CA PHE A 122 10.18 -12.50 -9.33
C PHE A 122 11.48 -11.72 -9.16
N SER A 123 12.00 -11.26 -10.29
CA SER A 123 13.08 -10.29 -10.41
C SER A 123 12.50 -8.95 -10.87
N ILE A 124 13.11 -7.85 -10.44
CA ILE A 124 12.76 -6.52 -10.94
C ILE A 124 13.76 -6.18 -12.03
N LEU A 125 13.25 -5.86 -13.21
CA LEU A 125 14.07 -5.56 -14.36
C LEU A 125 14.75 -4.21 -14.17
N ARG A 126 16.07 -4.18 -14.35
CA ARG A 126 16.87 -2.97 -14.19
C ARG A 126 16.49 -1.97 -15.27
N ARG A 127 16.17 -0.74 -14.85
CA ARG A 127 15.83 0.36 -15.76
C ARG A 127 17.06 1.17 -16.14
N TYR A 128 18.12 1.07 -15.34
CA TYR A 128 19.37 1.76 -15.60
C TYR A 128 20.56 0.81 -15.54
N LYS A 129 21.53 1.06 -16.40
CA LYS A 129 22.89 0.54 -16.28
C LYS A 129 23.76 1.59 -15.61
N LYS A 130 24.75 1.15 -14.83
CA LYS A 130 25.75 2.06 -14.28
C LYS A 130 26.47 2.75 -15.44
N SER A 131 26.53 4.08 -15.43
CA SER A 131 27.29 4.85 -16.42
C SER A 131 28.79 4.81 -16.07
N ASP A 132 29.64 5.08 -17.07
CA ASP A 132 31.07 5.28 -16.87
C ASP A 132 31.38 6.55 -16.05
N VAL A 133 30.40 7.46 -15.93
CA VAL A 133 30.48 8.63 -15.05
C VAL A 133 30.21 8.21 -13.60
N GLU A 134 31.11 8.59 -12.69
CA GLU A 134 30.98 8.27 -11.26
C GLU A 134 29.64 8.78 -10.69
N ASN A 135 28.92 7.88 -10.01
CA ASN A 135 27.57 8.12 -9.45
C ASN A 135 26.50 8.50 -10.49
N SER A 136 26.69 8.15 -11.76
CA SER A 136 25.70 8.33 -12.83
C SER A 136 25.15 6.99 -13.32
N TYR A 137 23.93 7.01 -13.82
CA TYR A 137 23.20 5.86 -14.34
C TYR A 137 22.62 6.22 -15.70
N GLU A 138 22.85 5.37 -16.70
CA GLU A 138 22.29 5.52 -18.03
C GLU A 138 21.01 4.70 -18.14
N PRO A 139 19.92 5.25 -18.71
CA PRO A 139 18.73 4.47 -19.00
C PRO A 139 19.08 3.29 -19.90
N ASN A 140 18.45 2.15 -19.65
CA ASN A 140 18.55 0.99 -20.53
C ASN A 140 17.66 1.28 -21.77
N ILE A 141 18.19 2.07 -22.71
CA ILE A 141 17.50 2.44 -23.95
C ILE A 141 17.73 1.34 -24.99
N PRO A 142 16.69 0.83 -25.67
CA PRO A 142 16.88 0.00 -26.85
C PRO A 142 17.48 0.86 -27.97
N LEU A 143 18.79 0.70 -28.20
CA LEU A 143 19.47 1.22 -29.38
C LEU A 143 19.35 0.15 -30.46
N GLY A 144 18.66 0.49 -31.54
CA GLY A 144 18.25 -0.45 -32.59
C GLY A 144 19.38 -1.20 -33.30
N ASP A 145 18.92 -2.23 -34.00
CA ASP A 145 19.57 -3.22 -34.87
C ASP A 145 20.07 -4.53 -34.22
N ASP A 146 20.15 -4.61 -32.89
CA ASP A 146 20.29 -5.90 -32.19
C ASP A 146 18.98 -6.24 -31.47
N ASP A 147 18.30 -7.27 -31.96
CA ASP A 147 17.04 -7.84 -31.45
C ASP A 147 17.26 -8.57 -30.10
N SER A 148 18.24 -8.12 -29.31
CA SER A 148 18.49 -8.60 -27.95
C SER A 148 17.42 -8.02 -27.01
N ILE A 149 16.22 -8.58 -27.16
CA ILE A 149 15.14 -8.72 -26.18
C ILE A 149 15.14 -7.58 -25.14
N VAL A 150 14.34 -6.55 -25.40
CA VAL A 150 13.75 -5.79 -24.29
C VAL A 150 12.99 -6.83 -23.49
N ASP A 151 13.49 -7.16 -22.32
CA ASP A 151 12.71 -7.94 -21.39
C ASP A 151 11.51 -7.08 -21.02
N GLU A 152 10.37 -7.36 -21.66
CA GLU A 152 9.13 -6.62 -21.45
C GLU A 152 8.65 -6.81 -20.01
N GLY A 153 9.19 -7.81 -19.32
CA GLY A 153 8.71 -8.29 -18.04
C GLY A 153 7.39 -9.02 -18.22
N ASP A 154 7.16 -10.00 -17.37
CA ASP A 154 5.89 -10.71 -17.33
C ASP A 154 4.76 -9.87 -16.71
N ALA A 155 5.10 -8.84 -15.93
CA ALA A 155 4.13 -7.93 -15.33
C ALA A 155 4.69 -6.53 -15.05
N VAL A 156 3.77 -5.59 -14.79
CA VAL A 156 4.07 -4.22 -14.37
C VAL A 156 3.47 -3.91 -13.01
N VAL A 157 4.26 -3.25 -12.16
CA VAL A 157 3.86 -2.80 -10.82
C VAL A 157 3.84 -1.28 -10.77
N PRO A 158 2.66 -0.66 -10.58
CA PRO A 158 2.54 0.77 -10.39
C PRO A 158 3.18 1.22 -9.08
N VAL A 159 3.97 2.27 -9.18
CA VAL A 159 4.59 2.96 -8.06
C VAL A 159 4.03 4.38 -8.02
N TYR A 160 3.42 4.74 -6.90
CA TYR A 160 2.85 6.05 -6.69
C TYR A 160 3.94 7.02 -6.25
N VAL A 161 4.25 7.99 -7.11
CA VAL A 161 5.25 9.03 -6.88
C VAL A 161 4.55 10.35 -6.67
N GLY A 162 4.66 10.91 -5.47
CA GLY A 162 4.19 12.25 -5.24
C GLY A 162 4.25 12.72 -3.79
N VAL A 163 3.24 13.48 -3.39
CA VAL A 163 3.16 14.09 -2.06
C VAL A 163 1.78 13.86 -1.44
N GLY A 164 1.69 13.96 -0.12
CA GLY A 164 0.43 13.66 0.54
C GLY A 164 0.48 13.69 2.05
N LEU A 165 -0.54 13.08 2.64
CA LEU A 165 -0.76 13.00 4.07
C LEU A 165 -1.17 11.57 4.40
N ARG A 166 -0.56 11.02 5.45
CA ARG A 166 -0.84 9.69 5.96
C ARG A 166 -1.42 9.79 7.35
N LEU A 167 -2.61 9.23 7.54
CA LEU A 167 -3.20 9.00 8.84
C LEU A 167 -3.04 7.53 9.17
N THR A 168 -2.41 7.23 10.30
CA THR A 168 -2.17 5.85 10.75
C THR A 168 -2.80 5.63 12.11
N ALA A 169 -3.75 4.69 12.17
CA ALA A 169 -4.35 4.19 13.39
C ALA A 169 -3.72 2.83 13.74
N SER A 170 -2.98 2.79 14.84
CA SER A 170 -2.46 1.55 15.42
C SER A 170 -3.48 1.05 16.44
N ILE A 171 -4.10 -0.09 16.16
CA ILE A 171 -5.31 -0.56 16.85
C ILE A 171 -5.06 -1.94 17.48
N THR A 172 -5.43 -2.09 18.74
CA THR A 172 -5.65 -3.38 19.40
C THR A 172 -7.16 -3.62 19.50
N VAL A 173 -7.63 -4.75 18.97
CA VAL A 173 -9.04 -5.11 18.97
C VAL A 173 -9.38 -5.89 20.24
N ASN A 174 -10.33 -5.41 21.03
CA ASN A 174 -10.75 -6.06 22.28
C ASN A 174 -11.94 -7.02 22.08
N LYS A 175 -12.76 -6.79 21.04
CA LYS A 175 -13.97 -7.58 20.78
C LYS A 175 -14.08 -7.92 19.29
N ASN A 176 -14.65 -9.08 18.98
CA ASN A 176 -14.85 -9.53 17.60
C ASN A 176 -15.84 -8.64 16.84
N GLY A 177 -15.75 -8.65 15.50
CA GLY A 177 -16.72 -7.98 14.63
C GLY A 177 -16.53 -6.47 14.58
N VAL A 178 -15.30 -6.00 14.76
CA VAL A 178 -14.94 -4.58 14.67
C VAL A 178 -14.74 -4.24 13.20
N ASP A 179 -15.48 -3.25 12.71
CA ASP A 179 -15.31 -2.68 11.37
C ASP A 179 -14.13 -1.70 11.34
N LEU A 180 -13.04 -2.12 10.69
CA LEU A 180 -11.82 -1.35 10.45
C LEU A 180 -11.84 -0.62 9.10
N GLY A 181 -12.90 -0.82 8.29
CA GLY A 181 -13.03 -0.24 6.96
C GLY A 181 -13.35 1.26 6.93
N ASN A 182 -13.66 1.85 8.09
CA ASN A 182 -14.10 3.24 8.18
C ASN A 182 -13.57 3.91 9.46
N LEU A 183 -12.91 5.06 9.30
CA LEU A 183 -12.39 5.85 10.42
C LEU A 183 -13.46 6.26 11.43
N PHE A 184 -14.68 6.59 10.99
CA PHE A 184 -15.77 6.95 11.93
C PHE A 184 -16.25 5.74 12.73
N ALA A 185 -16.27 4.55 12.11
CA ALA A 185 -16.60 3.31 12.79
C ALA A 185 -15.53 2.99 13.85
N ILE A 186 -14.25 3.15 13.51
CA ILE A 186 -13.11 3.02 14.43
C ILE A 186 -13.30 3.96 15.64
N GLY A 187 -13.61 5.24 15.43
CA GLY A 187 -13.85 6.18 16.53
C GLY A 187 -15.02 5.80 17.44
N ALA A 188 -16.14 5.37 16.86
CA ALA A 188 -17.31 4.91 17.61
C ALA A 188 -17.02 3.62 18.40
N GLN A 189 -16.23 2.71 17.83
CA GLN A 189 -15.82 1.45 18.44
C GLN A 189 -14.82 1.68 19.59
N ALA A 190 -13.94 2.67 19.48
CA ALA A 190 -13.06 3.08 20.57
C ALA A 190 -13.87 3.58 21.78
N SER A 191 -14.90 4.39 21.53
CA SER A 191 -15.79 4.92 22.58
C SER A 191 -16.58 3.82 23.32
N SER A 192 -16.73 2.64 22.72
CA SER A 192 -17.41 1.48 23.33
C SER A 192 -16.43 0.41 23.84
N ASN A 193 -15.15 0.77 24.01
CA ASN A 193 -14.06 -0.11 24.44
C ASN A 193 -13.92 -1.39 23.59
N LYS A 194 -14.38 -1.36 22.33
CA LYS A 194 -14.21 -2.48 21.39
C LYS A 194 -12.82 -2.51 20.79
N ILE A 195 -12.17 -1.35 20.74
CA ILE A 195 -10.78 -1.19 20.33
C ILE A 195 -10.07 -0.21 21.25
N ALA A 196 -8.75 -0.26 21.27
CA ALA A 196 -7.87 0.74 21.87
C ALA A 196 -6.70 1.00 20.92
N GLY A 197 -6.06 2.17 21.03
CA GLY A 197 -4.94 2.46 20.13
C GLY A 197 -4.60 3.94 20.00
N THR A 198 -3.70 4.24 19.08
CA THR A 198 -3.20 5.60 18.83
C THR A 198 -3.39 6.01 17.38
N LEU A 199 -3.65 7.29 17.18
CA LEU A 199 -3.72 7.93 15.87
C LEU A 199 -2.49 8.82 15.66
N THR A 200 -1.91 8.74 14.48
CA THR A 200 -0.80 9.60 14.04
C THR A 200 -1.11 10.18 12.67
N VAL A 201 -0.62 11.40 12.43
CA VAL A 201 -0.68 12.06 11.11
C VAL A 201 0.74 12.39 10.69
N GLN A 202 1.07 12.07 9.45
CA GLN A 202 2.39 12.26 8.87
C GLN A 202 2.25 12.95 7.51
N THR A 203 3.17 13.87 7.20
CA THR A 203 3.29 14.40 5.84
C THR A 203 4.18 13.49 4.98
N LEU A 204 3.82 13.33 3.72
CA LEU A 204 4.56 12.57 2.72
C LEU A 204 5.11 13.58 1.71
N GLY A 205 6.38 13.98 1.87
CA GLY A 205 7.00 14.92 0.93
C GLY A 205 6.46 16.36 0.97
N ILE A 206 5.73 16.72 2.03
CA ILE A 206 5.25 18.09 2.30
C ILE A 206 5.92 18.61 3.56
N SER A 207 6.44 19.84 3.50
CA SER A 207 7.04 20.52 4.64
C SER A 207 6.85 22.04 4.55
N GLY A 208 7.18 22.76 5.63
CA GLY A 208 7.00 24.21 5.74
C GLY A 208 6.50 24.60 7.12
N ASP A 209 6.79 25.82 7.55
CA ASP A 209 6.41 26.32 8.88
C ASP A 209 4.88 26.32 9.05
N ASN A 210 4.17 26.75 8.01
CA ASN A 210 2.71 26.76 7.92
C ASN A 210 2.07 25.37 7.90
N ILE A 211 2.84 24.30 7.64
CA ILE A 211 2.36 22.90 7.66
C ILE A 211 2.64 22.27 9.01
N SER A 212 3.87 22.42 9.52
CA SER A 212 4.34 21.77 10.74
C SER A 212 3.47 22.09 11.96
N SER A 213 2.96 23.33 12.07
CA SER A 213 2.11 23.77 13.19
C SER A 213 0.71 23.17 13.18
N ILE A 214 0.29 22.53 12.08
CA ILE A 214 -1.06 21.98 11.89
C ILE A 214 -1.06 20.47 12.17
N ILE A 215 0.09 19.81 12.07
CA ILE A 215 0.20 18.37 12.28
C ILE A 215 -0.15 18.06 13.74
N PRO A 216 -1.22 17.29 14.01
CA PRO A 216 -1.61 16.97 15.37
C PRO A 216 -0.59 16.03 16.01
N MET A 217 -0.38 16.20 17.31
CA MET A 217 0.43 15.26 18.08
C MET A 217 -0.24 13.88 18.12
N PRO A 218 0.55 12.79 18.17
CA PRO A 218 0.03 11.44 18.40
C PRO A 218 -0.89 11.40 19.63
N SER A 219 -2.06 10.80 19.48
CA SER A 219 -3.08 10.78 20.55
C SER A 219 -3.94 9.53 20.49
N GLU A 220 -4.64 9.23 21.59
CA GLU A 220 -5.53 8.07 21.67
C GLU A 220 -6.66 8.17 20.65
N ILE A 221 -7.01 7.03 20.06
CA ILE A 221 -8.11 6.94 19.10
C ILE A 221 -9.44 7.18 19.81
N ASN A 222 -10.13 8.24 19.41
CA ASN A 222 -11.52 8.52 19.79
C ASN A 222 -12.17 9.40 18.69
N PRO A 223 -13.50 9.62 18.72
CA PRO A 223 -14.18 10.42 17.71
C PRO A 223 -13.60 11.83 17.54
N THR A 224 -13.23 12.49 18.63
CA THR A 224 -12.65 13.84 18.60
C THR A 224 -11.27 13.86 17.97
N THR A 225 -10.39 12.92 18.33
CA THR A 225 -9.06 12.78 17.74
C THR A 225 -9.14 12.54 16.22
N ILE A 226 -10.07 11.69 15.77
CA ILE A 226 -10.31 11.43 14.34
C ILE A 226 -10.82 12.69 13.62
N GLN A 227 -11.77 13.41 14.20
CA GLN A 227 -12.27 14.67 13.63
C GLN A 227 -11.14 15.71 13.51
N ASN A 228 -10.33 15.88 14.55
CA ASN A 228 -9.19 16.79 14.54
C ASN A 228 -8.16 16.41 13.47
N ALA A 229 -7.88 15.11 13.30
CA ALA A 229 -6.97 14.64 12.26
C ALA A 229 -7.51 14.92 10.85
N ILE A 230 -8.80 14.68 10.59
CA ILE A 230 -9.44 14.98 9.30
C ILE A 230 -9.40 16.49 9.01
N LEU A 231 -9.70 17.33 10.00
CA LEU A 231 -9.64 18.79 9.87
C LEU A 231 -8.21 19.29 9.59
N ALA A 232 -7.22 18.74 10.28
CA ALA A 232 -5.81 19.03 10.04
C ALA A 232 -5.40 18.62 8.62
N MET A 233 -5.79 17.42 8.17
CA MET A 233 -5.52 16.96 6.80
C MET A 233 -6.16 17.87 5.74
N GLY A 234 -7.42 18.29 5.94
CA GLY A 234 -8.10 19.22 5.04
C GLY A 234 -7.40 20.58 4.96
N THR A 235 -6.91 21.07 6.10
CA THR A 235 -6.18 22.34 6.19
C THR A 235 -4.82 22.25 5.50
N ILE A 236 -4.05 21.18 5.75
CA ILE A 236 -2.76 20.96 5.08
C ILE A 236 -2.95 20.77 3.57
N LYS A 237 -3.99 20.06 3.14
CA LYS A 237 -4.35 19.93 1.72
C LYS A 237 -4.58 21.31 1.08
N ALA A 238 -5.33 22.19 1.75
CA ALA A 238 -5.57 23.54 1.23
C ALA A 238 -4.28 24.35 1.09
N LYS A 239 -3.33 24.15 2.01
CA LYS A 239 -2.02 24.81 2.01
C LYS A 239 -0.98 24.21 1.07
N LEU A 240 -1.29 23.09 0.40
CA LEU A 240 -0.38 22.46 -0.56
C LEU A 240 0.07 23.43 -1.68
N TYR A 241 -0.78 24.41 -1.99
CA TYR A 241 -0.60 25.39 -3.05
C TYR A 241 -0.08 26.75 -2.55
N ASP A 242 0.18 26.89 -1.23
CA ASP A 242 0.78 28.09 -0.65
C ASP A 242 2.26 28.20 -1.08
N ASP A 243 2.74 29.43 -1.28
CA ASP A 243 4.12 29.76 -1.65
C ASP A 243 5.17 29.36 -0.60
N GLN A 244 4.78 29.31 0.68
CA GLN A 244 5.62 28.90 1.80
C GLN A 244 5.73 27.37 1.96
N THR A 245 4.95 26.60 1.20
CA THR A 245 4.96 25.15 1.30
C THR A 245 6.06 24.55 0.42
N VAL A 246 6.91 23.73 1.03
CA VAL A 246 7.99 23.03 0.35
C VAL A 246 7.53 21.64 -0.08
N ILE A 247 7.55 21.40 -1.39
CA ILE A 247 7.15 20.15 -2.04
C ILE A 247 8.41 19.36 -2.40
N THR A 248 8.53 18.15 -1.86
CA THR A 248 9.59 17.20 -2.19
C THR A 248 8.94 15.87 -2.51
N PRO A 249 8.70 15.56 -3.80
CA PRO A 249 8.06 14.31 -4.19
C PRO A 249 8.79 13.08 -3.63
N ARG A 250 8.03 12.06 -3.25
CA ARG A 250 8.50 10.81 -2.67
C ARG A 250 7.71 9.65 -3.26
N VAL A 251 8.25 8.44 -3.12
CA VAL A 251 7.41 7.25 -3.27
C VAL A 251 6.47 7.18 -2.08
N VAL A 252 5.16 7.12 -2.33
CA VAL A 252 4.15 7.10 -1.26
C VAL A 252 3.49 5.74 -1.10
N GLY A 253 3.47 4.93 -2.16
CA GLY A 253 2.92 3.57 -2.13
C GLY A 253 3.22 2.80 -3.39
N VAL A 254 2.91 1.50 -3.35
CA VAL A 254 2.94 0.62 -4.53
C VAL A 254 1.59 -0.08 -4.67
N TYR A 255 1.21 -0.44 -5.89
CA TYR A 255 0.08 -1.33 -6.10
C TYR A 255 0.58 -2.75 -6.37
N ASN A 256 0.44 -3.65 -5.40
CA ASN A 256 0.88 -5.03 -5.55
C ASN A 256 -0.14 -5.85 -6.36
N TYR A 257 0.24 -6.21 -7.60
CA TYR A 257 -0.48 -7.18 -8.44
C TYR A 257 0.13 -8.58 -8.44
N LEU A 258 1.30 -8.76 -7.84
CA LEU A 258 2.01 -10.04 -7.87
C LEU A 258 1.61 -10.97 -6.71
N GLY A 259 0.90 -10.43 -5.71
CA GLY A 259 0.61 -11.14 -4.47
C GLY A 259 1.89 -11.38 -3.67
N GLY A 260 1.96 -12.54 -3.00
CA GLY A 260 3.06 -12.90 -2.13
C GLY A 260 3.03 -12.26 -0.74
N SER A 261 4.11 -12.45 0.01
CA SER A 261 4.23 -12.04 1.42
C SER A 261 5.02 -10.73 1.58
N SER A 262 5.30 -10.34 2.82
CA SER A 262 6.18 -9.21 3.16
C SER A 262 7.54 -9.23 2.43
N LYS A 263 8.06 -10.41 2.07
CA LYS A 263 9.29 -10.56 1.27
C LYS A 263 9.16 -9.89 -0.10
N THR A 264 7.98 -9.98 -0.74
CA THR A 264 7.69 -9.35 -2.04
C THR A 264 7.78 -7.83 -1.94
N ILE A 265 7.13 -7.24 -0.94
CA ILE A 265 7.17 -5.79 -0.71
C ILE A 265 8.58 -5.31 -0.38
N ASN A 266 9.33 -6.05 0.44
CA ASN A 266 10.72 -5.69 0.76
C ASN A 266 11.63 -5.71 -0.47
N LYS A 267 11.42 -6.63 -1.42
CA LYS A 267 12.12 -6.63 -2.72
C LYS A 267 11.78 -5.36 -3.52
N PHE A 268 10.51 -4.96 -3.58
CA PHE A 268 10.11 -3.70 -4.22
C PHE A 268 10.75 -2.48 -3.59
N VAL A 269 10.69 -2.36 -2.25
CA VAL A 269 11.32 -1.25 -1.52
C VAL A 269 12.83 -1.18 -1.83
N SER A 270 13.52 -2.31 -1.81
CA SER A 270 14.94 -2.39 -2.12
C SER A 270 15.24 -1.94 -3.55
N ALA A 271 14.45 -2.39 -4.53
CA ALA A 271 14.62 -1.99 -5.92
C ALA A 271 14.30 -0.51 -6.15
N MET A 272 13.27 0.04 -5.49
CA MET A 272 12.95 1.47 -5.58
C MET A 272 14.06 2.34 -4.99
N LEU A 273 14.77 1.88 -3.95
CA LEU A 273 15.93 2.59 -3.41
C LEU A 273 17.12 2.62 -4.39
N ILE A 274 17.31 1.53 -5.14
CA ILE A 274 18.40 1.37 -6.12
C ILE A 274 18.06 2.12 -7.42
N GLU A 275 16.91 1.80 -8.02
CA GLU A 275 16.50 2.26 -9.35
C GLU A 275 15.78 3.61 -9.34
N ARG A 276 15.42 4.14 -8.16
CA ARG A 276 14.73 5.42 -7.90
C ARG A 276 13.59 5.75 -8.88
N PRO A 277 12.32 5.68 -8.44
CA PRO A 277 11.20 6.08 -9.28
C PRO A 277 11.36 7.49 -9.84
N LYS A 278 10.90 7.69 -11.07
CA LYS A 278 11.03 8.97 -11.79
C LYS A 278 9.75 9.80 -11.68
N LEU A 279 9.92 11.10 -11.55
CA LEU A 279 8.88 12.10 -11.79
C LEU A 279 9.33 12.96 -12.97
N MET A 280 8.63 12.86 -14.10
CA MET A 280 8.92 13.67 -15.28
C MET A 280 8.24 15.03 -15.18
N VAL A 281 9.01 16.07 -15.48
CA VAL A 281 8.59 17.47 -15.43
C VAL A 281 8.84 18.12 -16.80
N TYR A 282 7.84 18.84 -17.32
CA TYR A 282 7.81 19.41 -18.67
C TYR A 282 7.68 20.94 -18.70
#